data_AF-A0A2P8H515-F1
#
_entry.id   AF-A0A2P8H515-F1
#
_cell.length_a   1.000
_cell.length_b   1.000
_cell.length_c   1.000
_cell.angle_alpha   90.00
_cell.angle_beta   90.00
_cell.angle_gamma   90.00
#
_symmetry.space_group_name_H-M   'P 1'
#
loop_
_entity.id
_entity.type
_entity.pdbx_description
1 polymer ?
#
loop_
_entity_poly.entity_id
_entity_poly.type
_entity_poly.pdbx_seq_one_letter_code
_entity_poly.pdbx_strand_id
1 'polypeptide(L)'
;MILHPRIKGFYEYLKTLNIAALTKPDLLLKLKEKGATPTEAAITLYQGFDIPLEESEDIMGKLQLFPQEEIEEIAIQTLEYLYYDGNDD
;
A
#
# COMPACT_ATOMS: atom_id res chain seq x y z
N MET A 1 1.16 9.30 -14.24
CA MET A 1 1.84 8.30 -13.40
C MET A 1 1.32 6.95 -13.82
N ILE A 2 2.19 6.07 -14.31
CA ILE A 2 1.81 4.69 -14.65
C ILE A 2 1.86 3.94 -13.31
N LEU A 3 0.68 3.56 -12.80
CA LEU A 3 0.58 2.72 -11.60
C LEU A 3 0.56 1.27 -12.06
N HIS A 4 1.30 0.41 -11.37
CA HIS A 4 1.16 -1.04 -11.54
C HIS A 4 -0.34 -1.43 -11.41
N PRO A 5 -0.89 -2.29 -12.29
CA PRO A 5 -2.33 -2.58 -12.34
C PRO A 5 -2.92 -3.00 -10.99
N ARG A 6 -2.14 -3.73 -10.20
CA ARG A 6 -2.53 -4.18 -8.85
C ARG A 6 -2.66 -3.03 -7.85
N ILE A 7 -1.70 -2.10 -7.85
CA ILE A 7 -1.73 -0.88 -7.02
C ILE A 7 -2.90 0.02 -7.44
N LYS A 8 -3.12 0.16 -8.75
CA LYS A 8 -4.27 0.89 -9.29
C LYS A 8 -5.59 0.29 -8.78
N GLY A 9 -5.71 -1.04 -8.78
CA GLY A 9 -6.89 -1.73 -8.27
C GLY A 9 -7.16 -1.46 -6.79
N PHE A 10 -6.12 -1.44 -5.95
CA PHE A 10 -6.26 -1.11 -4.53
C PHE A 10 -6.63 0.36 -4.31
N TYR A 11 -6.02 1.27 -5.06
CA TYR A 11 -6.36 2.69 -5.03
C TYR A 11 -7.83 2.93 -5.40
N GLU A 12 -8.29 2.35 -6.50
CA GLU A 12 -9.68 2.45 -6.94
C GLU A 12 -10.64 1.83 -5.91
N TYR A 13 -10.28 0.66 -5.35
CA TYR A 13 -11.04 0.05 -4.27
C TYR A 13 -11.20 1.00 -3.07
N LEU A 14 -10.11 1.59 -2.57
CA LEU A 14 -10.18 2.53 -1.46
C LEU A 14 -11.06 3.74 -1.80
N LYS A 15 -11.02 4.24 -3.04
CA LYS A 15 -11.90 5.34 -3.50
C LYS A 15 -13.38 5.00 -3.49
N THR A 16 -13.76 3.73 -3.57
CA THR A 16 -15.16 3.32 -3.39
C THR A 16 -15.61 3.39 -1.93
N LEU A 17 -14.66 3.44 -0.99
CA LEU A 17 -14.94 3.61 0.43
C LEU A 17 -15.06 5.11 0.75
N ASN A 18 -15.83 5.45 1.78
CA ASN A 18 -15.89 6.81 2.29
C ASN A 18 -14.59 7.16 3.06
N ILE A 19 -13.48 7.33 2.33
CA ILE A 19 -12.13 7.51 2.87
C ILE A 19 -12.04 8.68 3.84
N ALA A 20 -12.81 9.75 3.62
CA ALA A 20 -12.84 10.92 4.51
C ALA A 20 -13.25 10.58 5.96
N ALA A 21 -13.91 9.43 6.16
CA ALA A 21 -14.29 8.92 7.48
C ALA A 21 -13.31 7.86 8.02
N LEU A 22 -12.28 7.46 7.27
CA LEU A 22 -11.35 6.39 7.63
C LEU A 22 -10.02 6.96 8.12
N THR A 23 -9.49 6.36 9.18
CA THR A 23 -8.14 6.67 9.68
C THR A 23 -7.09 5.92 8.86
N LYS A 24 -5.81 6.31 8.96
CA LYS A 24 -4.70 5.60 8.28
C LYS A 24 -4.64 4.10 8.64
N PRO A 25 -4.79 3.70 9.92
CA PRO A 25 -5.01 2.30 10.31
C PRO A 25 -6.14 1.60 9.56
N ASP A 26 -7.28 2.27 9.39
CA ASP A 26 -8.44 1.66 8.72
C ASP A 26 -8.15 1.41 7.25
N LEU A 27 -7.44 2.32 6.58
CA LEU A 27 -7.01 2.14 5.19
C LEU A 27 -6.11 0.91 5.04
N LEU A 28 -5.12 0.74 5.91
CA LEU A 28 -4.24 -0.43 5.93
C LEU A 28 -5.02 -1.73 6.17
N LEU A 29 -5.97 -1.71 7.10
CA LEU A 29 -6.82 -2.86 7.36
C LEU A 29 -7.66 -3.24 6.14
N LYS A 30 -8.26 -2.26 5.45
CA LYS A 30 -9.05 -2.48 4.23
C LYS A 30 -8.20 -3.03 3.10
N LEU A 31 -6.96 -2.56 2.95
CA LEU A 31 -6.02 -3.09 1.97
C LEU A 31 -5.65 -4.56 2.28
N LYS A 32 -5.35 -4.87 3.54
CA LYS A 32 -5.08 -6.25 3.99
C LYS A 32 -6.29 -7.16 3.76
N GLU A 33 -7.49 -6.73 4.13
CA GLU A 33 -8.75 -7.46 3.89
C GLU A 33 -8.98 -7.73 2.40
N LYS A 34 -8.54 -6.80 1.54
CA LYS A 34 -8.59 -6.93 0.08
C LYS A 34 -7.49 -7.83 -0.49
N GLY A 35 -6.55 -8.29 0.34
CA GLY A 35 -5.45 -9.19 -0.02
C GLY A 35 -4.17 -8.50 -0.45
N ALA A 36 -3.98 -7.22 -0.08
CA ALA A 36 -2.71 -6.53 -0.30
C ALA A 36 -1.60 -7.13 0.57
N THR A 37 -0.41 -7.27 -0.01
CA THR A 37 0.83 -7.46 0.76
C THR A 37 1.20 -6.16 1.48
N PRO A 38 2.14 -6.19 2.46
CA PRO A 38 2.60 -4.97 3.13
C PRO A 38 3.16 -3.96 2.14
N THR A 39 3.97 -4.43 1.19
CA THR A 39 4.54 -3.62 0.11
C THR A 39 3.45 -2.95 -0.74
N GLU A 40 2.48 -3.73 -1.21
CA GLU A 40 1.38 -3.21 -2.02
C GLU A 40 0.55 -2.18 -1.26
N ALA A 41 0.31 -2.42 0.03
CA ALA A 41 -0.41 -1.51 0.88
C ALA A 41 0.36 -0.18 1.07
N ALA A 42 1.65 -0.25 1.40
CA ALA A 42 2.50 0.92 1.58
C ALA A 42 2.60 1.76 0.30
N ILE A 43 2.80 1.13 -0.87
CA ILE A 43 2.83 1.83 -2.16
C ILE A 43 1.48 2.48 -2.46
N THR A 44 0.38 1.78 -2.21
CA THR A 44 -0.97 2.32 -2.46
C THR A 44 -1.22 3.57 -1.61
N LEU A 45 -0.78 3.57 -0.35
CA LEU A 45 -0.91 4.73 0.54
C LEU A 45 0.03 5.88 0.14
N TYR A 46 1.26 5.58 -0.25
CA TYR A 46 2.22 6.58 -0.72
C TYR A 46 1.76 7.26 -2.00
N GLN A 47 1.40 6.50 -3.02
CA GLN A 47 1.05 7.04 -4.34
C GLN A 47 -0.39 7.54 -4.43
N GLY A 48 -1.29 6.95 -3.64
CA GLY A 48 -2.72 7.27 -3.69
C GLY A 48 -3.18 8.30 -2.68
N PHE A 49 -2.49 8.43 -1.55
CA PHE A 49 -2.95 9.19 -0.38
C PHE A 49 -1.88 10.08 0.26
N ASP A 50 -0.70 10.21 -0.38
CA ASP A 50 0.44 11.01 0.09
C ASP A 50 0.91 10.62 1.50
N ILE A 51 0.75 9.34 1.89
CA ILE A 51 1.21 8.83 3.18
C ILE A 51 2.62 8.24 3.01
N PRO A 52 3.64 8.74 3.73
CA PRO A 52 5.00 8.21 3.62
C PRO A 52 5.11 6.71 3.92
N LEU A 53 6.08 6.05 3.29
CA LEU A 53 6.37 4.63 3.53
C LEU A 53 6.72 4.36 5.00
N GLU A 54 7.61 5.17 5.57
CA GLU A 54 8.00 5.09 6.99
C GLU A 54 6.78 5.18 7.91
N GLU A 55 5.83 6.08 7.62
CA GLU A 55 4.60 6.18 8.41
C GLU A 55 3.72 4.93 8.26
N SER A 56 3.65 4.37 7.05
CA SER A 56 2.91 3.14 6.78
C SER A 56 3.51 1.95 7.54
N GLU A 57 4.85 1.79 7.51
CA GLU A 57 5.60 0.78 8.24
C GLU A 57 5.36 0.90 9.76
N ASP A 58 5.44 2.12 10.29
CA ASP A 58 5.20 2.42 11.70
C ASP A 58 3.81 1.94 12.16
N ILE A 59 2.78 2.22 11.35
CA ILE A 59 1.40 1.81 11.65
C ILE A 59 1.25 0.29 11.53
N MET A 60 1.80 -0.32 10.48
CA MET A 60 1.76 -1.77 10.28
C MET A 60 2.40 -2.52 11.44
N GLY A 61 3.57 -2.05 11.91
CA GLY A 61 4.29 -2.62 13.04
C GLY A 61 3.52 -2.49 14.36
N LYS A 62 2.99 -1.29 14.66
CA LYS A 62 2.19 -1.04 15.87
C LYS A 62 0.95 -1.92 15.95
N LEU A 63 0.29 -2.13 14.82
CA LEU A 63 -0.95 -2.91 14.75
C LEU A 63 -0.71 -4.41 14.54
N GLN A 64 0.54 -4.84 14.33
CA GLN A 64 0.91 -6.21 13.96
C GLN A 64 0.04 -6.73 12.81
N LEU A 65 -0.24 -5.84 11.83
CA LEU A 65 -1.11 -6.19 10.70
C LEU A 65 -0.46 -7.18 9.77
N PHE A 66 0.86 -7.18 9.69
CA PHE A 66 1.62 -8.06 8.81
C PHE A 66 2.79 -8.68 9.59
N PRO A 67 3.33 -9.82 9.15
CA PRO A 67 4.55 -10.36 9.71
C PRO A 67 5.69 -9.34 9.61
N GLN A 68 6.48 -9.18 10.67
CA GLN A 68 7.53 -8.16 10.74
C GLN A 68 8.56 -8.31 9.62
N GLU A 69 8.92 -9.55 9.27
CA GLU A 69 9.85 -9.86 8.18
C GLU A 69 9.36 -9.28 6.83
N GLU A 70 8.06 -9.32 6.56
CA GLU A 70 7.49 -8.78 5.31
C GLU A 70 7.44 -7.23 5.30
N ILE A 71 7.41 -6.60 6.48
CA ILE A 71 7.43 -5.13 6.61
C ILE A 71 8.85 -4.61 6.31
N GLU A 72 9.88 -5.31 6.81
CA GLU A 72 11.28 -4.94 6.61
C GLU A 72 11.71 -5.00 5.12
N GLU A 73 10.99 -5.78 4.30
CA GLU A 73 11.23 -5.87 2.86
C GLU A 73 10.53 -4.78 2.02
N ILE A 74 9.60 -4.00 2.60
CA ILE A 74 8.80 -2.99 1.88
C ILE A 74 9.69 -2.02 1.12
N ALA A 75 10.71 -1.46 1.77
CA ALA A 75 11.60 -0.46 1.17
C ALA A 75 12.33 -1.01 -0.07
N ILE A 76 12.71 -2.29 -0.06
CA ILE A 76 13.43 -2.95 -1.15
C ILE A 76 12.46 -3.25 -2.29
N GLN A 77 11.32 -3.88 -2.01
CA GLN A 77 10.34 -4.27 -3.02
C GLN A 77 9.59 -3.07 -3.62
N THR A 78 9.52 -1.94 -2.90
CA THR A 78 8.90 -0.71 -3.40
C THR A 78 9.63 -0.15 -4.63
N LEU A 79 10.94 -0.40 -4.75
CA LEU A 79 11.70 0.00 -5.94
C LEU A 79 11.20 -0.74 -7.19
N GLU A 80 10.91 -2.04 -7.10
CA GLU A 80 10.40 -2.82 -8.25
C GLU A 80 9.09 -2.24 -8.79
N TYR A 81 8.19 -1.84 -7.90
CA TYR A 81 6.92 -1.24 -8.28
C TYR A 81 7.03 0.21 -8.77
N LEU A 82 7.98 0.99 -8.23
CA LEU A 82 8.22 2.37 -8.67
C LEU A 82 8.85 2.45 -10.06
N TYR A 83 9.64 1.45 -10.43
CA TYR A 83 10.27 1.34 -11.75
C TYR A 83 9.50 0.46 -12.74
N TYR A 84 8.23 0.15 -12.44
CA TYR A 84 7.36 -0.56 -13.38
C TYR A 84 7.18 0.25 -14.68
N ASP A 85 7.81 -0.19 -15.77
CA ASP A 85 7.77 0.50 -17.08
C ASP A 85 6.49 0.19 -17.89
N GLY A 86 5.65 -0.74 -17.43
CA GLY A 86 4.38 -1.06 -18.11
C GLY A 86 4.50 -1.58 -19.55
N ASN A 87 5.72 -1.81 -20.04
CA ASN A 87 6.05 -2.27 -21.39
C ASN A 87 6.34 -3.79 -21.47
N ASP A 88 5.99 -4.56 -20.45
CA ASP A 88 5.94 -6.02 -20.57
C ASP A 88 4.59 -6.40 -21.18
N ASP A 89 4.52 -6.31 -22.52
CA ASP A 89 3.51 -6.94 -23.40
C ASP A 89 3.58 -8.48 -23.32
#